data_AF-A0A2R6QBN4-F1
#
_entry.id   AF-A0A2R6QBN4-F1
#
_cell.length_a   1.000
_cell.length_b   1.000
_cell.length_c   1.000
_cell.angle_alpha   90.00
_cell.angle_beta   90.00
_cell.angle_gamma   90.00
#
_symmetry.space_group_name_H-M   'P 1'
#
loop_
_entity.id
_entity.type
_entity.pdbx_description
1 polymer ?
#
loop_
_entity_poly.entity_id
_entity_poly.type
_entity_poly.pdbx_seq_one_letter_code
_entity_poly.pdbx_strand_id
1 'polypeptide(L)'
;MGDTGVRRSIVSELSSQFPGVYNNDNIALVSTHQHSGVGGYLEDLLPQITSLGYVKETADAIVAGTVLAVQRAHANLQPGQLSVGNTTVVDGNINRSPFAYLANPAEERAMYQYDQDKDLTLLRFDDASGNARGFLSFYPVHGTSLYEVFDFLDALLLN
;
A
#
# COMPACT_ATOMS: atom_id res chain seq x y z
N MET A 1 4.41 -0.53 -6.18
CA MET A 1 3.20 -0.94 -6.93
C MET A 1 2.87 -2.38 -6.57
N GLY A 2 1.60 -2.79 -6.72
CA GLY A 2 1.26 -4.21 -6.65
C GLY A 2 1.66 -4.93 -7.95
N ASP A 3 2.15 -6.16 -7.83
CA ASP A 3 2.54 -7.02 -8.95
C ASP A 3 1.96 -8.41 -8.79
N THR A 4 1.45 -8.98 -9.88
CA THR A 4 0.82 -10.30 -9.83
C THR A 4 1.85 -11.40 -9.55
N GLY A 5 3.05 -11.31 -10.11
CA GLY A 5 4.16 -12.23 -9.86
C GLY A 5 4.59 -12.23 -8.39
N VAL A 6 4.85 -11.05 -7.83
CA VAL A 6 5.18 -10.86 -6.41
C VAL A 6 4.07 -11.39 -5.51
N ARG A 7 2.80 -11.07 -5.80
CA ARG A 7 1.65 -11.58 -5.03
C ARG A 7 1.60 -13.11 -5.06
N ARG A 8 1.74 -13.73 -6.22
CA ARG A 8 1.70 -15.20 -6.35
C ARG A 8 2.81 -15.86 -5.53
N SER A 9 4.02 -15.31 -5.56
CA SER A 9 5.14 -15.80 -4.75
C SER A 9 4.85 -15.70 -3.25
N ILE A 10 4.34 -14.56 -2.77
CA ILE A 10 3.96 -14.39 -1.36
C ILE A 10 2.86 -15.37 -0.95
N VAL A 11 1.80 -15.50 -1.74
CA VAL A 11 0.70 -16.43 -1.46
C VAL A 11 1.21 -17.88 -1.42
N SER A 12 2.06 -18.26 -2.37
CA SER A 12 2.67 -19.60 -2.43
C SER A 12 3.48 -19.91 -1.17
N GLU A 13 4.37 -19.00 -0.77
CA GLU A 13 5.19 -19.15 0.44
C GLU A 13 4.35 -19.26 1.70
N LEU A 14 3.40 -18.34 1.91
CA LEU A 14 2.54 -18.35 3.09
C LEU A 14 1.62 -19.57 3.13
N SER A 15 1.09 -20.01 1.99
CA SER A 15 0.21 -21.20 1.92
C SER A 15 0.98 -22.49 2.23
N SER A 16 2.25 -22.57 1.79
CA SER A 16 3.14 -23.70 2.08
C SER A 16 3.51 -23.76 3.57
N GLN A 17 3.82 -22.62 4.17
CA GLN A 17 4.26 -22.53 5.56
C GLN A 17 3.09 -22.60 6.56
N PHE A 18 1.89 -22.15 6.17
CA PHE A 18 0.68 -22.19 7.00
C PHE A 18 -0.49 -22.85 6.25
N PRO A 19 -0.46 -24.18 6.05
CA PRO A 19 -1.48 -24.88 5.26
C PRO A 19 -2.90 -24.64 5.79
N GLY A 20 -3.79 -24.21 4.90
CA GLY A 20 -5.20 -23.94 5.22
C GLY A 20 -5.48 -22.60 5.93
N VAL A 21 -4.44 -21.81 6.25
CA VAL A 21 -4.60 -20.52 6.95
C VAL A 21 -4.61 -19.36 5.96
N TYR A 22 -3.57 -19.24 5.15
CA TYR A 22 -3.42 -18.17 4.17
C TYR A 22 -3.65 -18.70 2.76
N ASN A 23 -4.42 -17.98 1.95
CA ASN A 23 -4.77 -18.38 0.58
C ASN A 23 -5.10 -17.16 -0.28
N ASN A 24 -5.50 -17.41 -1.53
CA ASN A 24 -5.83 -16.34 -2.47
C ASN A 24 -7.05 -15.50 -2.07
N ASP A 25 -7.96 -16.06 -1.27
CA ASP A 25 -9.24 -15.44 -0.92
C ASP A 25 -9.12 -14.50 0.28
N ASN A 26 -8.08 -14.69 1.12
CA ASN A 26 -7.89 -13.93 2.36
C ASN A 26 -6.58 -13.13 2.44
N ILE A 27 -5.78 -13.08 1.36
CA ILE A 27 -4.62 -12.20 1.24
C ILE A 27 -4.93 -11.01 0.34
N ALA A 28 -4.88 -9.81 0.94
CA ALA A 28 -4.77 -8.53 0.25
C ALA A 28 -3.33 -8.02 0.32
N LEU A 29 -2.74 -7.70 -0.82
CA LEU A 29 -1.41 -7.07 -0.93
C LEU A 29 -1.57 -5.69 -1.55
N VAL A 30 -1.11 -4.66 -0.84
CA VAL A 30 -1.22 -3.25 -1.25
C VAL A 30 0.15 -2.58 -1.18
N SER A 31 0.30 -1.46 -1.90
CA SER A 31 1.53 -0.66 -1.93
C SER A 31 1.20 0.80 -1.64
N THR A 32 2.09 1.49 -0.94
CA THR A 32 1.98 2.94 -0.65
C THR A 32 2.17 3.82 -1.89
N HIS A 33 2.54 3.23 -3.04
CA HIS A 33 2.83 3.96 -4.28
C HIS A 33 3.96 5.01 -4.13
N GLN A 34 4.98 4.68 -3.34
CA GLN A 34 6.27 5.37 -3.29
C GLN A 34 6.99 5.31 -4.65
N HIS A 35 7.56 6.43 -5.09
CA HIS A 35 8.37 6.53 -6.33
C HIS A 35 9.89 6.43 -6.09
N SER A 36 10.37 6.43 -4.86
CA SER A 36 11.81 6.27 -4.52
C SER A 36 12.11 4.90 -3.91
N GLY A 37 11.67 3.85 -4.61
CA GLY A 37 11.99 2.46 -4.31
C GLY A 37 12.85 1.84 -5.41
N VAL A 38 13.37 0.63 -5.16
CA VAL A 38 14.08 -0.16 -6.17
C VAL A 38 13.13 -0.66 -7.27
N GLY A 39 13.57 -0.59 -8.53
CA GLY A 39 12.84 -1.12 -9.70
C GLY A 39 13.13 -2.59 -9.98
N GLY A 40 12.71 -3.09 -11.14
CA GLY A 40 13.11 -4.42 -11.63
C GLY A 40 12.42 -5.64 -11.01
N TYR A 41 11.33 -5.46 -10.25
CA TYR A 41 10.61 -6.59 -9.62
C TYR A 41 9.28 -6.96 -10.30
N LEU A 42 8.83 -6.17 -11.27
CA LEU A 42 7.54 -6.36 -11.93
C LEU A 42 7.64 -7.44 -13.01
N GLU A 43 6.65 -8.34 -13.05
CA GLU A 43 6.62 -9.47 -14.00
C GLU A 43 6.38 -9.00 -15.45
N ASP A 44 5.59 -7.95 -15.63
CA ASP A 44 5.23 -7.44 -16.96
C ASP A 44 6.40 -6.73 -17.65
N LEU A 45 6.46 -6.84 -18.98
CA LEU A 45 7.56 -6.31 -19.79
C LEU A 45 7.68 -4.78 -19.73
N LEU A 46 6.57 -4.05 -19.80
CA LEU A 46 6.59 -2.59 -19.92
C LEU A 46 7.37 -1.89 -18.78
N PRO A 47 7.13 -2.19 -17.49
CA PRO A 47 7.93 -1.59 -16.40
C PRO A 47 9.38 -2.10 -16.34
N GLN A 48 9.69 -3.24 -16.94
CA GLN A 48 11.06 -3.73 -17.00
C GLN A 48 11.93 -2.90 -17.95
N ILE A 49 11.35 -2.29 -18.99
CA ILE A 49 12.11 -1.46 -19.95
C ILE A 49 12.83 -0.32 -19.24
N THR A 50 12.15 0.41 -18.36
CA THR A 50 12.74 1.51 -17.58
C THR A 50 13.62 1.03 -16.44
N SER A 51 13.44 -0.22 -15.99
CA SER A 51 14.29 -0.87 -14.98
C SER A 51 15.51 -1.59 -15.57
N LEU A 52 15.67 -1.58 -16.91
CA LEU A 52 16.70 -2.32 -17.65
C LEU A 52 16.63 -3.85 -17.45
N GLY A 53 15.44 -4.37 -17.20
CA GLY A 53 15.16 -5.80 -17.03
C GLY A 53 14.62 -6.16 -15.66
N TYR A 54 14.60 -7.48 -15.41
CA TYR A 54 14.18 -8.06 -14.13
C TYR A 54 15.40 -8.29 -13.22
N VAL A 55 15.30 -7.81 -11.99
CA VAL A 55 16.30 -7.92 -10.93
C VAL A 55 15.76 -8.87 -9.86
N LYS A 56 16.22 -10.12 -9.91
CA LYS A 56 15.71 -11.20 -9.05
C LYS A 56 15.90 -10.87 -7.58
N GLU A 57 17.03 -10.29 -7.20
CA GLU A 57 17.38 -9.92 -5.84
C GLU A 57 16.37 -8.93 -5.26
N THR A 58 15.86 -8.01 -6.06
CA THR A 58 14.84 -7.04 -5.64
C THR A 58 13.51 -7.74 -5.38
N ALA A 59 13.06 -8.58 -6.31
CA ALA A 59 11.81 -9.31 -6.15
C ALA A 59 11.87 -10.26 -4.94
N ASP A 60 12.97 -11.00 -4.79
CA ASP A 60 13.21 -11.90 -3.65
C ASP A 60 13.18 -11.14 -2.32
N ALA A 61 13.83 -9.98 -2.24
CA ALA A 61 13.85 -9.16 -1.03
C ALA A 61 12.44 -8.67 -0.64
N ILE A 62 11.63 -8.24 -1.62
CA ILE A 62 10.24 -7.82 -1.39
C ILE A 62 9.39 -8.99 -0.90
N VAL A 63 9.49 -10.16 -1.55
CA VAL A 63 8.74 -11.37 -1.16
C VAL A 63 9.16 -11.82 0.24
N ALA A 64 10.47 -12.00 0.48
CA ALA A 64 10.99 -12.47 1.76
C ALA A 64 10.65 -11.51 2.91
N GLY A 65 10.80 -10.19 2.70
CA GLY A 65 10.44 -9.18 3.69
C GLY A 65 8.95 -9.21 4.03
N THR A 66 8.08 -9.37 3.02
CA THR A 66 6.62 -9.45 3.22
C THR A 66 6.23 -10.71 3.97
N VAL A 67 6.77 -11.88 3.58
CA VAL A 67 6.53 -13.16 4.26
C VAL A 67 6.98 -13.09 5.72
N LEU A 68 8.16 -12.52 5.99
CA LEU A 68 8.68 -12.34 7.34
C LEU A 68 7.79 -11.41 8.20
N ALA A 69 7.26 -10.33 7.63
CA ALA A 69 6.34 -9.44 8.32
C ALA A 69 5.05 -10.18 8.73
N VAL A 70 4.49 -11.01 7.83
CA VAL A 70 3.32 -11.83 8.12
C VAL A 70 3.61 -12.89 9.18
N GLN A 71 4.75 -13.59 9.12
CA GLN A 71 5.17 -14.54 10.15
C GLN A 71 5.24 -13.89 11.54
N ARG A 72 5.84 -12.70 11.62
CA ARG A 72 5.95 -11.93 12.87
C ARG A 72 4.57 -11.50 13.39
N ALA A 73 3.67 -11.07 12.52
CA ALA A 73 2.30 -10.72 12.89
C ALA A 73 1.52 -11.95 13.38
N HIS A 74 1.62 -13.09 12.67
CA HIS A 74 0.99 -14.35 13.02
C HIS A 74 1.45 -14.87 14.39
N ALA A 75 2.74 -14.83 14.66
CA ALA A 75 3.32 -15.25 15.95
C ALA A 75 2.95 -14.32 17.12
N ASN A 76 2.38 -13.14 16.84
CA ASN A 76 2.06 -12.10 17.83
C ASN A 76 0.56 -11.75 17.85
N LEU A 77 -0.28 -12.71 17.47
CA LEU A 77 -1.73 -12.63 17.58
C LEU A 77 -2.16 -12.60 19.05
N GLN A 78 -3.07 -11.69 19.39
CA GLN A 78 -3.64 -11.59 20.73
C GLN A 78 -5.06 -11.00 20.67
N PRO A 79 -5.88 -11.21 21.71
CA PRO A 79 -7.18 -10.56 21.82
C PRO A 79 -7.04 -9.02 21.82
N GLY A 80 -7.97 -8.36 21.15
CA GLY A 80 -7.96 -6.91 20.99
C GLY A 80 -9.25 -6.39 20.38
N GLN A 81 -9.28 -5.10 20.08
CA GLN A 81 -10.42 -4.41 19.48
C GLN A 81 -10.00 -3.65 18.23
N LEU A 82 -10.93 -3.60 17.27
CA LEU A 82 -10.82 -2.75 16.09
C LEU A 82 -11.75 -1.56 16.22
N SER A 83 -11.27 -0.38 15.85
CA SER A 83 -12.09 0.81 15.70
C SER A 83 -11.79 1.49 14.36
N VAL A 84 -12.82 2.09 13.76
CA VAL A 84 -12.70 2.86 12.51
C VAL A 84 -13.05 4.30 12.80
N GLY A 85 -12.22 5.21 12.30
CA GLY A 85 -12.45 6.64 12.38
C GLY A 85 -12.14 7.33 11.06
N ASN A 86 -12.74 8.50 10.86
CA ASN A 86 -12.54 9.32 9.68
C ASN A 86 -12.23 10.76 10.11
N THR A 87 -11.40 11.44 9.33
CA THR A 87 -11.15 12.87 9.46
C THR A 87 -10.91 13.48 8.09
N THR A 88 -11.08 14.79 7.97
CA THR A 88 -10.83 15.51 6.71
C THR A 88 -9.45 16.18 6.76
N VAL A 89 -8.65 15.95 5.73
CA VAL A 89 -7.32 16.54 5.52
C VAL A 89 -7.35 17.35 4.24
N VAL A 90 -7.49 18.67 4.36
CA VAL A 90 -7.72 19.55 3.20
C VAL A 90 -6.44 19.78 2.38
N ASP A 91 -5.32 20.02 3.05
CA ASP A 91 -4.05 20.43 2.43
C ASP A 91 -3.08 19.27 2.19
N GLY A 92 -3.57 18.03 2.17
CA GLY A 92 -2.73 16.83 1.99
C GLY A 92 -2.55 16.37 0.54
N ASN A 93 -3.33 16.91 -0.42
CA ASN A 93 -3.25 16.53 -1.84
C ASN A 93 -3.79 17.63 -2.78
N ILE A 94 -3.44 17.53 -4.07
CA ILE A 94 -4.01 18.32 -5.17
C ILE A 94 -4.34 17.41 -6.36
N ASN A 95 -5.31 17.80 -7.18
CA ASN A 95 -5.59 17.11 -8.45
C ASN A 95 -4.63 17.59 -9.53
N ARG A 96 -3.85 16.65 -10.07
CA ARG A 96 -2.90 16.91 -11.17
C ARG A 96 -3.53 16.95 -12.56
N SER A 97 -4.83 16.64 -12.68
CA SER A 97 -5.58 16.59 -13.94
C SER A 97 -6.98 17.24 -13.82
N PRO A 98 -7.09 18.52 -13.42
CA PRO A 98 -8.37 19.17 -13.16
C PRO A 98 -9.29 19.23 -14.39
N PHE A 99 -8.73 19.40 -15.59
CA PHE A 99 -9.52 19.41 -16.83
C PHE A 99 -10.21 18.08 -17.12
N ALA A 100 -9.57 16.96 -16.78
CA ALA A 100 -10.17 15.64 -16.93
C ALA A 100 -11.30 15.44 -15.92
N TYR A 101 -11.12 15.88 -14.67
CA TYR A 101 -12.20 15.87 -13.68
C TYR A 101 -13.40 16.69 -14.15
N LEU A 102 -13.19 17.88 -14.73
CA LEU A 102 -14.26 18.73 -15.25
C LEU A 102 -15.06 18.10 -16.41
N ALA A 103 -14.51 17.08 -17.08
CA ALA A 103 -15.21 16.33 -18.10
C ALA A 103 -16.22 15.31 -17.54
N ASN A 104 -16.17 15.02 -16.22
CA ASN A 104 -17.20 14.22 -15.56
C ASN A 104 -18.56 14.95 -15.58
N PRO A 105 -19.69 14.22 -15.64
CA PRO A 105 -21.03 14.79 -15.62
C PRO A 105 -21.20 15.84 -14.51
N ALA A 106 -21.82 16.98 -14.84
CA ALA A 106 -21.99 18.08 -13.88
C ALA A 106 -22.79 17.65 -12.65
N GLU A 107 -23.80 16.78 -12.84
CA GLU A 107 -24.61 16.21 -11.77
C GLU A 107 -23.80 15.33 -10.82
N GLU A 108 -22.82 14.57 -11.32
CA GLU A 108 -21.93 13.77 -10.49
C GLU A 108 -20.98 14.66 -9.70
N ARG A 109 -20.33 15.64 -10.35
CA ARG A 109 -19.43 16.58 -9.68
C ARG A 109 -20.12 17.36 -8.57
N ALA A 110 -21.39 17.71 -8.75
CA ALA A 110 -22.18 18.41 -7.75
C ALA A 110 -22.43 17.59 -6.46
N MET A 111 -22.18 16.28 -6.47
CA MET A 111 -22.26 15.43 -5.28
C MET A 111 -21.04 15.56 -4.35
N TYR A 112 -19.95 16.19 -4.80
CA TYR A 112 -18.68 16.28 -4.08
C TYR A 112 -18.26 17.73 -3.84
N GLN A 113 -17.71 18.02 -2.67
CA GLN A 113 -17.23 19.36 -2.32
C GLN A 113 -15.90 19.73 -3.03
N TYR A 114 -15.07 18.74 -3.30
CA TYR A 114 -13.71 18.91 -3.84
C TYR A 114 -13.52 18.00 -5.05
N ASP A 115 -12.52 18.31 -5.89
CA ASP A 115 -12.07 17.46 -6.99
C ASP A 115 -10.92 16.51 -6.59
N GLN A 116 -10.72 16.32 -5.28
CA GLN A 116 -9.95 15.24 -4.67
C GLN A 116 -10.73 14.71 -3.46
N ASP A 117 -10.53 13.45 -3.12
CA ASP A 117 -10.97 12.94 -1.82
C ASP A 117 -10.10 13.55 -0.71
N LYS A 118 -10.76 14.16 0.28
CA LYS A 118 -10.12 14.78 1.44
C LYS A 118 -10.25 13.95 2.71
N ASP A 119 -10.99 12.85 2.66
CA ASP A 119 -11.23 12.02 3.84
C ASP A 119 -10.09 11.01 4.03
N LEU A 120 -9.48 11.05 5.21
CA LEU A 120 -8.59 10.04 5.72
C LEU A 120 -9.41 9.07 6.58
N THR A 121 -9.39 7.78 6.22
CA THR A 121 -9.96 6.70 7.04
C THR A 121 -8.84 6.00 7.79
N LEU A 122 -9.04 5.74 9.08
CA LEU A 122 -8.09 5.02 9.93
C LEU A 122 -8.76 3.81 10.58
N LEU A 123 -8.17 2.64 10.39
CA LEU A 123 -8.49 1.42 11.13
C LEU A 123 -7.43 1.25 12.22
N ARG A 124 -7.85 1.33 13.48
CA ARG A 124 -6.97 1.21 14.65
C ARG A 124 -7.10 -0.16 15.31
N PHE A 125 -5.97 -0.66 15.79
CA PHE A 125 -5.86 -1.93 16.51
C PHE A 125 -5.41 -1.65 17.94
N ASP A 126 -6.28 -1.96 18.90
CA ASP A 126 -5.96 -1.87 20.33
C ASP A 126 -5.86 -3.27 20.95
N ASP A 127 -5.01 -3.44 21.96
CA ASP A 127 -4.97 -4.65 22.77
C ASP A 127 -6.16 -4.75 23.74
N ALA A 128 -6.28 -5.88 24.45
CA ALA A 128 -7.34 -6.11 25.42
C ALA A 128 -7.35 -5.12 26.61
N SER A 129 -6.25 -4.38 26.84
CA SER A 129 -6.15 -3.34 27.87
C SER A 129 -6.42 -1.94 27.32
N GLY A 130 -6.71 -1.80 26.02
CA GLY A 130 -6.96 -0.54 25.33
C GLY A 130 -5.70 0.21 24.85
N ASN A 131 -4.52 -0.42 24.87
CA ASN A 131 -3.30 0.20 24.34
C ASN A 131 -3.22 0.02 22.82
N ALA A 132 -2.75 1.06 22.12
CA ALA A 132 -2.55 1.01 20.68
C ALA A 132 -1.46 0.01 20.30
N ARG A 133 -1.73 -0.84 19.32
CA ARG A 133 -0.75 -1.76 18.71
C ARG A 133 -0.35 -1.38 17.29
N GLY A 134 -1.21 -0.65 16.60
CA GLY A 134 -0.98 -0.25 15.22
C GLY A 134 -2.23 0.33 14.57
N PHE A 135 -2.09 0.77 13.33
CA PHE A 135 -3.17 1.29 12.53
C PHE A 135 -2.92 1.06 11.04
N LEU A 136 -3.99 1.13 10.25
CA LEU A 136 -3.95 1.30 8.80
C LEU A 136 -4.62 2.64 8.47
N SER A 137 -3.98 3.46 7.66
CA SER A 137 -4.52 4.74 7.18
C SER A 137 -4.73 4.71 5.67
N PHE A 138 -5.92 5.10 5.23
CA PHE A 138 -6.30 5.22 3.84
C PHE A 138 -6.52 6.69 3.52
N TYR A 139 -5.65 7.25 2.68
CA TYR A 139 -5.73 8.62 2.21
C TYR A 139 -5.10 8.72 0.80
N PRO A 140 -5.80 9.25 -0.21
CA PRO A 140 -5.31 9.25 -1.58
C PRO A 140 -4.35 10.41 -1.83
N VAL A 141 -3.06 10.08 -1.88
CA VAL A 141 -1.98 10.98 -2.30
C VAL A 141 -0.89 10.16 -2.98
N HIS A 142 -0.27 10.72 -4.02
CA HIS A 142 0.84 10.04 -4.69
C HIS A 142 2.12 10.14 -3.87
N GLY A 143 2.85 9.03 -3.71
CA GLY A 143 4.14 8.97 -3.02
C GLY A 143 5.28 9.56 -3.87
N THR A 144 5.16 10.84 -4.24
CA THR A 144 6.05 11.57 -5.16
C THR A 144 6.62 12.86 -4.55
N SER A 145 6.62 12.98 -3.21
CA SER A 145 7.23 14.14 -2.54
C SER A 145 8.74 14.21 -2.75
N LEU A 146 9.40 13.06 -2.82
CA LEU A 146 10.79 12.97 -3.27
C LEU A 146 10.83 13.06 -4.79
N TYR A 147 11.55 14.07 -5.28
CA TYR A 147 11.72 14.31 -6.72
C TYR A 147 12.74 13.34 -7.33
N GLU A 148 12.67 13.13 -8.65
CA GLU A 148 13.46 12.13 -9.39
C GLU A 148 14.98 12.32 -9.34
N VAL A 149 15.46 13.48 -8.87
CA VAL A 149 16.90 13.81 -8.77
C VAL A 149 17.56 13.28 -7.50
N PHE A 150 16.81 12.63 -6.61
CA PHE A 150 17.34 12.09 -5.36
C PHE A 150 17.62 10.58 -5.48
N ASP A 151 18.87 10.18 -5.30
CA ASP A 151 19.32 8.78 -5.36
C ASP A 151 19.18 8.04 -4.00
N PHE A 152 18.20 8.43 -3.18
CA PHE A 152 17.98 7.81 -1.85
C PHE A 152 16.77 6.87 -1.87
N LEU A 153 16.94 5.71 -1.24
CA LEU A 153 15.80 4.88 -0.84
C LEU A 153 15.13 5.52 0.37
N ASP A 154 13.82 5.70 0.27
CA ASP A 154 13.01 6.19 1.39
C ASP A 154 11.88 5.20 1.68
N ALA A 155 11.73 4.92 2.97
CA ALA A 155 10.58 4.23 3.50
C ALA A 155 9.90 5.24 4.43
N LEU A 156 8.68 5.64 4.07
CA LEU A 156 7.71 6.23 5.00
C LEU A 156 7.35 5.22 6.09
N LEU A 157 8.33 4.87 6.92
CA LEU A 157 8.11 4.38 8.27
C LEU A 157 8.02 5.65 9.10
N LEU A 158 6.78 6.07 9.35
CA LEU A 158 6.51 7.05 10.40
C LEU A 158 7.15 6.49 11.69
N ASN A 159 8.26 7.11 12.11
CA ASN A 159 8.91 6.87 13.39
C ASN A 159 7.97 7.24 14.54
#